data_AF-A0A7V6NZH5-F1
#
_entry.id   AF-A0A7V6NZH5-F1
#
_cell.length_a   1.000
_cell.length_b   1.000
_cell.length_c   1.000
_cell.angle_alpha   90.00
_cell.angle_beta   90.00
_cell.angle_gamma   90.00
#
_symmetry.space_group_name_H-M   'P 1'
#
loop_
_entity.id
_entity.type
_entity.pdbx_description
1 polymer ?
#
loop_
_entity_poly.entity_id
_entity_poly.type
_entity_poly.pdbx_seq_one_letter_code
_entity_poly.pdbx_strand_id
1 'polypeptide(L)'
;MMNIDKNFVPASIDEGDEYFPNGIFVFNITKMLKFINENTSDIECGTISVEKYRRELSNINESYLDSVDLTSPVILAEICPGMYNLIDGHHRIEKAYRMGLESIPAYKLKARQHIQFLTSIETYRSYVEYWNSKIADGHKPF
;
A
#
# COMPACT_ATOMS: atom_id res chain seq x y z
N MET A 1 -4.88 17.07 11.02
CA MET A 1 -3.73 17.37 10.11
C MET A 1 -2.52 16.55 10.53
N MET A 2 -1.61 16.26 9.59
CA MET A 2 -0.29 15.72 9.86
C MET A 2 0.71 16.84 10.08
N ASN A 3 1.61 16.65 11.05
CA ASN A 3 2.73 17.54 11.27
C ASN A 3 3.99 16.90 10.67
N ILE A 4 4.88 17.73 10.14
CA ILE A 4 6.21 17.28 9.71
C ILE A 4 7.00 16.87 10.95
N ASP A 5 7.46 15.62 10.96
CA ASP A 5 8.47 15.14 11.90
C ASP A 5 9.84 15.60 11.41
N LYS A 6 10.51 16.42 12.21
CA LYS A 6 11.86 16.93 11.90
C LYS A 6 12.93 15.84 11.97
N ASN A 7 12.62 14.73 12.64
CA ASN A 7 13.50 13.59 12.82
C ASN A 7 13.13 12.42 11.91
N PHE A 8 12.24 12.63 10.92
CA PHE A 8 11.90 11.60 9.96
C PHE A 8 13.15 11.07 9.26
N VAL A 9 13.32 9.75 9.30
CA VAL A 9 14.36 9.04 8.56
C VAL A 9 13.66 8.25 7.46
N PRO A 10 13.94 8.54 6.17
CA PRO A 10 13.39 7.76 5.08
C PRO A 10 13.80 6.30 5.16
N ALA A 11 12.94 5.41 4.68
CA ALA A 11 13.31 4.00 4.54
C ALA A 11 14.54 3.87 3.65
N SER A 12 15.55 3.12 4.10
CA SER A 12 16.76 2.91 3.30
C SER A 12 16.43 2.24 1.96
N ILE A 13 17.26 2.51 0.97
CA ILE A 13 17.20 1.87 -0.34
C ILE A 13 18.27 0.79 -0.33
N ASP A 14 17.84 -0.46 -0.15
CA ASP A 14 18.72 -1.62 -0.11
C ASP A 14 18.55 -2.46 -1.39
N GLU A 15 19.61 -3.15 -1.79
CA GLU A 15 19.59 -4.04 -2.96
C GLU A 15 18.65 -5.23 -2.70
N GLY A 16 17.80 -5.54 -3.68
CA GLY A 16 16.83 -6.64 -3.61
C GLY A 16 15.50 -6.29 -2.92
N ASP A 17 15.37 -5.09 -2.34
CA ASP A 17 14.08 -4.60 -1.85
C ASP A 17 13.13 -4.29 -3.02
N GLU A 18 11.83 -4.50 -2.77
CA GLU A 18 10.76 -4.14 -3.68
C GLU A 18 10.25 -2.72 -3.36
N TYR A 19 9.98 -1.95 -4.41
CA TYR A 19 9.51 -0.57 -4.31
C TYR A 19 8.28 -0.35 -5.17
N PHE A 20 7.31 0.39 -4.64
CA PHE A 20 6.11 0.78 -5.38
C PHE A 20 6.06 2.30 -5.57
N PRO A 21 6.12 2.80 -6.82
CA PRO A 21 5.92 4.20 -7.12
C PRO A 21 4.42 4.53 -7.27
N ASN A 22 3.95 5.52 -6.51
CA ASN A 22 2.65 6.15 -6.67
C ASN A 22 2.84 7.65 -6.95
N GLY A 23 3.01 7.99 -8.23
CA GLY A 23 3.46 9.32 -8.64
C GLY A 23 4.87 9.58 -8.11
N ILE A 24 5.05 10.67 -7.35
CA ILE A 24 6.34 11.02 -6.71
C ILE A 24 6.59 10.24 -5.41
N PHE A 25 5.59 9.54 -4.87
CA PHE A 25 5.72 8.82 -3.61
C PHE A 25 6.22 7.40 -3.90
N VAL A 26 7.45 7.09 -3.47
CA VAL A 26 8.02 5.74 -3.63
C VAL A 26 8.06 5.08 -2.27
N PHE A 27 7.36 3.95 -2.15
CA PHE A 27 7.27 3.17 -0.91
C PHE A 27 8.15 1.94 -0.99
N ASN A 28 8.89 1.64 0.08
CA ASN A 28 9.61 0.37 0.23
C ASN A 28 8.64 -0.73 0.73
N ILE A 29 8.27 -1.64 -0.16
CA ILE A 29 7.28 -2.71 0.10
C ILE A 29 7.89 -3.80 0.98
N THR A 30 9.15 -4.16 0.78
CA THR A 30 9.82 -5.19 1.60
C THR A 30 9.81 -4.84 3.09
N LYS A 31 10.18 -3.60 3.42
CA LYS A 31 10.18 -3.12 4.82
C LYS A 31 8.78 -2.94 5.37
N MET A 32 7.84 -2.54 4.53
CA MET A 32 6.43 -2.46 4.90
C MET A 32 5.88 -3.84 5.28
N LEU A 33 6.15 -4.88 4.49
CA LEU A 33 5.78 -6.27 4.80
C LEU A 33 6.40 -6.74 6.11
N LYS A 34 7.69 -6.46 6.33
CA LYS A 34 8.35 -6.78 7.60
C LYS A 34 7.64 -6.13 8.78
N PHE A 35 7.34 -4.84 8.69
CA PHE A 35 6.61 -4.10 9.73
C PHE A 35 5.22 -4.68 9.99
N ILE A 36 4.47 -5.01 8.94
CA ILE A 36 3.13 -5.61 9.08
C ILE A 36 3.23 -6.94 9.85
N ASN A 37 4.18 -7.80 9.48
CA ASN A 37 4.37 -9.11 10.13
C ASN A 37 4.79 -8.97 11.60
N GLU A 38 5.56 -7.93 11.94
CA GLU A 38 5.99 -7.64 13.31
C GLU A 38 4.89 -6.96 14.15
N ASN A 39 3.86 -6.36 13.54
CA ASN A 39 2.84 -5.55 14.20
C ASN A 39 1.41 -5.96 13.82
N THR A 40 1.18 -7.26 13.59
CA THR A 40 -0.10 -7.78 13.06
C THR A 40 -1.34 -7.40 13.88
N SER A 41 -1.22 -7.20 15.19
CA SER A 41 -2.33 -6.76 16.05
C SER A 41 -2.83 -5.34 15.74
N ASP A 42 -1.98 -4.51 15.15
CA ASP A 42 -2.23 -3.08 14.95
C ASP A 42 -2.61 -2.75 13.50
N ILE A 43 -2.48 -3.74 12.61
CA ILE A 43 -2.84 -3.63 11.19
C ILE A 43 -4.24 -4.21 10.96
N GLU A 44 -5.11 -3.42 10.34
CA GLU A 44 -6.41 -3.93 9.91
C GLU A 44 -6.19 -5.00 8.84
N CYS A 45 -6.62 -6.22 9.15
CA CYS A 45 -6.65 -7.34 8.22
C CYS A 45 -8.10 -7.72 7.94
N GLY A 46 -8.45 -7.89 6.68
CA GLY A 46 -9.80 -8.25 6.24
C GLY A 46 -9.81 -8.78 4.82
N THR A 47 -10.97 -8.84 4.20
CA THR A 47 -11.11 -9.22 2.79
C THR A 47 -11.49 -8.02 1.93
N ILE A 48 -11.10 -8.05 0.66
CA ILE A 48 -11.43 -7.02 -0.34
C ILE A 48 -12.04 -7.64 -1.58
N SER A 49 -12.88 -6.87 -2.28
CA SER A 49 -13.48 -7.30 -3.56
C SER A 49 -12.44 -7.42 -4.65
N VAL A 50 -12.36 -8.60 -5.27
CA VAL A 50 -11.46 -8.85 -6.40
C VAL A 50 -11.85 -7.99 -7.60
N GLU A 51 -13.15 -7.90 -7.93
CA GLU A 51 -13.64 -7.15 -9.08
C GLU A 51 -13.27 -5.66 -9.00
N LYS A 52 -13.41 -5.07 -7.80
CA LYS A 52 -13.10 -3.66 -7.56
C LYS A 52 -11.65 -3.31 -7.91
N TYR A 53 -10.70 -4.12 -7.46
CA TYR A 53 -9.26 -3.83 -7.58
C TYR A 53 -8.61 -4.40 -8.84
N ARG A 54 -9.31 -5.27 -9.59
CA ARG A 54 -8.82 -5.78 -10.88
C ARG A 54 -8.63 -4.67 -11.92
N ARG A 55 -9.47 -3.63 -11.89
CA ARG A 55 -9.45 -2.56 -12.92
C ARG A 55 -8.18 -1.70 -12.85
N GLU A 56 -7.40 -1.83 -11.79
CA GLU A 56 -6.16 -1.08 -11.53
C GLU A 56 -4.91 -1.84 -12.02
N LEU A 57 -5.07 -3.02 -12.65
CA LEU A 57 -3.95 -3.86 -13.04
C LEU A 57 -3.31 -3.41 -14.37
N SER A 58 -2.05 -2.99 -14.32
CA SER A 58 -1.17 -2.88 -15.50
C SER A 58 -0.08 -3.95 -15.42
N ASN A 59 0.12 -4.70 -16.51
CA ASN A 59 1.22 -5.67 -16.69
C ASN A 59 1.17 -6.92 -15.80
N ILE A 60 0.34 -7.88 -16.20
CA ILE A 60 0.33 -9.23 -15.65
C ILE A 60 1.39 -10.08 -16.35
N ASN A 61 2.25 -10.73 -15.57
CA ASN A 61 3.16 -11.74 -16.08
C ASN A 61 2.46 -13.10 -16.01
N GLU A 62 2.01 -13.58 -17.17
CA GLU A 62 1.28 -14.84 -17.31
C GLU A 62 2.05 -16.04 -16.73
N SER A 63 3.37 -16.09 -16.94
CA SER A 63 4.21 -17.21 -16.47
C SER A 63 4.32 -17.29 -14.94
N TYR A 64 3.98 -16.23 -14.21
CA TYR A 64 4.05 -16.16 -12.76
C TYR A 64 2.72 -16.46 -12.08
N LEU A 65 1.58 -16.39 -12.79
CA LEU A 65 0.26 -16.52 -12.16
C LEU A 65 0.06 -17.88 -11.47
N ASP A 66 0.54 -18.97 -12.05
CA ASP A 66 0.29 -20.31 -11.50
C ASP A 66 1.00 -20.53 -10.15
N SER A 67 2.13 -19.88 -9.91
CA SER A 67 2.90 -20.01 -8.65
C SER A 67 2.47 -19.03 -7.55
N VAL A 68 1.62 -18.05 -7.86
CA VAL A 68 1.17 -17.04 -6.89
C VAL A 68 0.31 -17.66 -5.78
N ASP A 69 0.72 -17.46 -4.53
CA ASP A 69 -0.06 -17.83 -3.35
C ASP A 69 -1.18 -16.81 -3.08
N LEU A 70 -2.43 -17.30 -2.98
CA LEU A 70 -3.61 -16.47 -2.70
C LEU A 70 -3.93 -16.34 -1.20
N THR A 71 -3.26 -17.11 -0.33
CA THR A 71 -3.46 -17.04 1.11
C THR A 71 -2.72 -15.86 1.74
N SER A 72 -1.62 -15.45 1.11
CA SER A 72 -0.88 -14.24 1.46
C SER A 72 -1.70 -12.97 1.17
N PRO A 73 -1.97 -12.09 2.17
CA PRO A 73 -2.74 -10.88 1.95
C PRO A 73 -2.11 -9.92 0.94
N VAL A 74 -2.95 -9.18 0.21
CA VAL A 74 -2.50 -8.02 -0.58
C VAL A 74 -2.34 -6.78 0.32
N ILE A 75 -1.71 -5.72 -0.19
CA ILE A 75 -1.48 -4.50 0.59
C ILE A 75 -2.24 -3.32 -0.01
N LEU A 76 -3.11 -2.72 0.81
CA LEU A 76 -3.79 -1.47 0.52
C LEU A 76 -3.19 -0.34 1.36
N ALA A 77 -2.81 0.76 0.73
CA ALA A 77 -2.36 1.97 1.41
C ALA A 77 -3.37 3.10 1.27
N GLU A 78 -3.68 3.76 2.39
CA GLU A 78 -4.56 4.92 2.43
C GLU A 78 -3.87 6.12 1.76
N ILE A 79 -4.37 6.54 0.60
CA ILE A 79 -3.81 7.67 -0.16
C ILE A 79 -4.59 8.96 0.07
N CYS A 80 -5.84 8.87 0.52
CA CYS A 80 -6.67 10.00 0.91
C CYS A 80 -7.57 9.47 2.03
N PRO A 81 -8.04 10.29 3.00
CA PRO A 81 -8.85 9.77 4.09
C PRO A 81 -10.02 8.88 3.62
N GLY A 82 -9.99 7.61 4.03
CA GLY A 82 -10.98 6.58 3.64
C GLY A 82 -10.84 6.00 2.23
N MET A 83 -9.85 6.45 1.45
CA MET A 83 -9.56 5.97 0.09
C MET A 83 -8.22 5.25 0.04
N TYR A 84 -8.24 4.05 -0.54
CA TYR A 84 -7.12 3.11 -0.52
C TYR A 84 -6.77 2.64 -1.92
N ASN A 85 -5.48 2.62 -2.24
CA ASN A 85 -4.93 2.04 -3.46
C ASN A 85 -4.25 0.70 -3.17
N LEU A 86 -4.31 -0.21 -4.15
CA LEU A 86 -3.50 -1.42 -4.16
C LEU A 86 -2.04 -1.05 -4.45
N ILE A 87 -1.13 -1.43 -3.54
CA ILE A 87 0.31 -1.15 -3.69
C ILE A 87 1.17 -2.42 -3.77
N ASP A 88 0.62 -3.56 -3.37
CA ASP A 88 1.24 -4.88 -3.56
C ASP A 88 0.15 -5.96 -3.73
N GLY A 89 0.43 -6.98 -4.54
CA GLY A 89 -0.47 -8.13 -4.76
C GLY A 89 -1.29 -8.07 -6.04
N HIS A 90 -0.86 -7.31 -7.05
CA HIS A 90 -1.53 -7.20 -8.35
C HIS A 90 -1.75 -8.57 -9.03
N HIS A 91 -0.75 -9.45 -9.04
CA HIS A 91 -0.90 -10.81 -9.59
C HIS A 91 -1.83 -11.70 -8.75
N ARG A 92 -1.91 -11.48 -7.42
CA ARG A 92 -2.85 -12.20 -6.54
C ARG A 92 -4.30 -11.86 -6.89
N ILE A 93 -4.59 -10.57 -7.13
CA ILE A 93 -5.91 -10.13 -7.59
C ILE A 93 -6.26 -10.75 -8.95
N GLU A 94 -5.34 -10.72 -9.92
CA GLU A 94 -5.61 -11.29 -11.24
C GLU A 94 -5.87 -12.80 -11.19
N LYS A 95 -5.05 -13.55 -10.44
CA LYS A 95 -5.25 -14.99 -10.26
C LYS A 95 -6.59 -15.29 -9.61
N ALA A 96 -6.92 -14.58 -8.51
CA ALA A 96 -8.19 -14.74 -7.83
C ALA A 96 -9.38 -14.47 -8.75
N TYR A 97 -9.29 -13.45 -9.60
CA TYR A 97 -10.31 -13.15 -10.60
C TYR A 97 -10.49 -14.31 -11.59
N ARG A 98 -9.40 -14.85 -12.15
CA ARG A 98 -9.45 -15.98 -13.10
C ARG A 98 -10.01 -17.25 -12.48
N MET A 99 -9.81 -17.43 -11.17
CA MET A 99 -10.38 -18.53 -10.40
C MET A 99 -11.84 -18.29 -9.98
N GLY A 100 -12.43 -17.14 -10.30
CA GLY A 100 -13.82 -16.81 -9.95
C GLY A 100 -14.03 -16.49 -8.47
N LEU A 101 -12.97 -16.07 -7.75
CA LEU A 101 -13.08 -15.67 -6.34
C LEU A 101 -13.65 -14.26 -6.24
N GLU A 102 -14.61 -14.06 -5.32
CA GLU A 102 -15.23 -12.75 -5.07
C GLU A 102 -14.34 -11.84 -4.21
N SER A 103 -13.57 -12.43 -3.29
CA SER A 103 -12.73 -11.69 -2.34
C SER A 103 -11.43 -12.42 -2.00
N ILE A 104 -10.42 -11.65 -1.59
CA ILE A 104 -9.12 -12.15 -1.09
C ILE A 104 -8.68 -11.37 0.15
N PRO A 105 -7.78 -11.93 0.99
CA PRO A 105 -7.26 -11.24 2.16
C PRO A 105 -6.44 -10.00 1.80
N ALA A 106 -6.51 -8.97 2.64
CA ALA A 106 -5.76 -7.73 2.49
C ALA A 106 -5.39 -7.11 3.84
N TYR A 107 -4.20 -6.51 3.90
CA TYR A 107 -3.81 -5.55 4.91
C TYR A 107 -4.20 -4.14 4.47
N LYS A 108 -4.83 -3.37 5.35
CA LYS A 108 -5.11 -1.95 5.12
C LYS A 108 -4.26 -1.09 6.04
N LEU A 109 -3.36 -0.33 5.45
CA LEU A 109 -2.50 0.60 6.17
C LEU A 109 -3.08 2.00 6.10
N LYS A 110 -3.30 2.58 7.28
CA LYS A 110 -3.59 4.01 7.43
C LYS A 110 -2.39 4.84 7.05
N ALA A 111 -2.61 6.11 6.70
CA ALA A 111 -1.53 6.99 6.28
C ALA A 111 -0.34 7.04 7.25
N ARG A 112 -0.61 7.08 8.56
CA ARG A 112 0.43 7.08 9.61
C ARG A 112 1.25 5.79 9.68
N GLN A 113 0.69 4.67 9.22
CA GLN A 113 1.35 3.36 9.28
C GLN A 113 2.29 3.17 8.09
N HIS A 114 1.98 3.74 6.92
CA HIS A 114 2.79 3.53 5.71
C HIS A 114 3.72 4.68 5.34
N ILE A 115 3.49 5.90 5.84
CA ILE A 115 4.32 7.09 5.54
C ILE A 115 5.80 6.89 5.90
N GLN A 116 6.10 6.05 6.90
CA GLN A 116 7.46 5.70 7.31
C GLN A 116 8.25 4.91 6.25
N PHE A 117 7.58 4.36 5.24
CA PHE A 117 8.22 3.59 4.16
C PHE A 117 8.54 4.43 2.93
N LEU A 118 8.35 5.75 2.99
CA LEU A 118 8.82 6.65 1.94
C LEU A 118 10.35 6.68 1.91
N THR A 119 10.92 6.65 0.70
CA THR A 119 12.36 6.50 0.47
C THR A 119 13.15 7.81 0.39
N SER A 120 12.48 8.97 0.50
CA SER A 120 13.14 10.28 0.49
C SER A 120 12.47 11.27 1.45
N ILE A 121 13.25 12.22 1.96
CA ILE A 121 12.75 13.27 2.85
C ILE A 121 11.88 14.28 2.09
N GLU A 122 12.20 14.53 0.82
CA GLU A 122 11.46 15.40 -0.09
C GLU A 122 10.06 14.83 -0.37
N THR A 123 9.97 13.53 -0.66
CA THR A 123 8.69 12.86 -0.91
C THR A 123 7.87 12.75 0.37
N TYR A 124 8.50 12.56 1.53
CA TYR A 124 7.85 12.64 2.84
C TYR A 124 7.19 14.00 3.11
N ARG A 125 7.93 15.10 2.93
CA ARG A 125 7.39 16.45 3.10
C ARG A 125 6.23 16.71 2.13
N SER A 126 6.41 16.33 0.87
CA SER A 126 5.37 16.45 -0.16
C SER A 126 4.12 15.62 0.21
N TYR A 127 4.29 14.45 0.83
CA TYR A 127 3.18 13.62 1.28
C TYR A 127 2.41 14.29 2.42
N VAL A 128 3.10 14.88 3.41
CA VAL A 128 2.46 15.61 4.51
C VAL A 128 1.63 16.79 3.99
N GLU A 129 2.20 17.57 3.06
CA GLU A 129 1.49 18.69 2.42
C GLU A 129 0.27 18.21 1.63
N TYR A 130 0.45 17.17 0.81
CA TYR A 130 -0.63 16.54 0.05
C TYR A 130 -1.74 16.01 0.97
N TRP A 131 -1.40 15.31 2.05
CA TRP A 131 -2.39 14.77 2.97
C TRP A 131 -3.19 15.89 3.66
N ASN A 132 -2.51 16.96 4.06
CA ASN A 132 -3.15 18.11 4.67
C ASN A 132 -4.06 18.86 3.69
N SER A 133 -3.72 18.92 2.41
CA SER A 133 -4.62 19.49 1.41
C SER A 133 -5.90 18.67 1.26
N LYS A 134 -5.84 17.34 1.32
CA LYS A 134 -7.05 16.48 1.35
C LYS A 134 -7.94 16.76 2.55
N ILE A 135 -7.35 16.98 3.72
CA ILE A 135 -8.12 17.36 4.91
C ILE A 135 -8.78 18.74 4.71
N ALA A 136 -8.04 19.70 4.13
CA ALA A 136 -8.56 21.03 3.83
C ALA A 136 -9.72 20.99 2.80
N ASP A 137 -9.68 20.06 1.85
CA ASP A 137 -10.75 19.79 0.88
C ASP A 137 -12.01 19.13 1.52
N GLY A 138 -11.99 18.89 2.83
CA GLY A 138 -13.12 18.36 3.59
C GLY A 138 -13.13 16.84 3.76
N HIS A 139 -12.08 16.14 3.30
CA HIS A 139 -11.93 14.72 3.62
C HIS A 139 -11.64 14.55 5.12
N LYS A 140 -12.45 13.74 5.80
CA LYS A 140 -12.33 13.53 7.25
C LYS A 140 -11.35 12.38 7.53
N PRO A 141 -10.19 12.65 8.14
CA PRO A 141 -9.31 11.60 8.62
C PRO A 141 -9.87 11.02 9.91
N PHE A 142 -9.97 9.69 9.97
CA PHE A 142 -10.36 8.89 11.15
C PHE A 142 -11.75 9.19 11.71
#